data_AF-A0A9P3CLW9-F1
#
_entry.id   AF-A0A9P3CLW9-F1
#
_cell.length_a   1.000
_cell.length_b   1.000
_cell.length_c   1.000
_cell.angle_alpha   90.00
_cell.angle_beta   90.00
_cell.angle_gamma   90.00
#
_symmetry.space_group_name_H-M   'P 1'
#
loop_
_entity.id
_entity.type
_entity.pdbx_description
1 polymer ?
#
loop_
_entity_poly.entity_id
_entity_poly.type
_entity_poly.pdbx_seq_one_letter_code
_entity_poly.pdbx_strand_id
1 'polypeptide(L)'
;MPRRGAKSNELLELDGRTLEGGGQLLRIAFCLSALTGTPVHIHDIRGGRSGGGGLKPQHLACVQWLAQACNARVSGAGKGSKTLTFTPGTIESELPAVFKKMSKNDDGQFYECHLDIGTAGSTGLALQAILPFVLFTHLPTESPIYLRISGGTNVSGSPSYEYIKYVLLPTLRSIGFPEIESVLAKRGWSQGGTSIGNFTLKIPPRSDIALPAFKHRPQDLEIKPMEPSNLRAIFIGPASCHEHFRKVLLPAVSHHFGDSMLSDIGSKASNKLVIECENSQHDKRMYFILVATVPCSEGQGSYTIGRDWLYQRKISSHQRATTEMVEKVTNDLANEWASGAWVDEHMRDQLVIFQALAKGRSEVFAGWDLDESEQLREPSLHARTAEWVAKQLLGVTFDVEGSCEGVGFDGSRRDEAGLAAGVAGLDLG
;
A
#
# COMPACT_ATOMS: atom_id res chain seq x y z
N MET A 1 37.18 2.08 -9.97
CA MET A 1 36.67 3.46 -10.15
C MET A 1 35.18 3.46 -9.81
N PRO A 2 34.74 4.19 -8.77
CA PRO A 2 33.32 4.25 -8.45
C PRO A 2 32.62 5.16 -9.48
N ARG A 3 31.53 4.68 -10.08
CA ARG A 3 30.68 5.49 -10.95
C ARG A 3 29.98 6.55 -10.09
N ARG A 4 30.18 7.81 -10.48
CA ARG A 4 29.54 9.00 -9.91
C ARG A 4 28.02 8.81 -9.84
N GLY A 5 27.41 9.19 -8.72
CA GLY A 5 25.96 9.32 -8.59
C GLY A 5 25.42 10.27 -9.66
N ALA A 6 24.28 9.90 -10.25
CA ALA A 6 23.64 10.63 -11.34
C ALA A 6 23.36 12.08 -10.92
N LYS A 7 23.68 13.03 -11.81
CA LYS A 7 23.33 14.45 -11.64
C LYS A 7 21.82 14.62 -11.87
N SER A 8 21.20 15.59 -11.19
CA SER A 8 19.75 15.86 -11.12
C SER A 8 19.03 16.25 -12.44
N ASN A 9 19.61 15.94 -13.61
CA ASN A 9 19.01 16.13 -14.93
C ASN A 9 19.30 14.96 -15.90
N GLU A 10 19.96 13.91 -15.44
CA GLU A 10 20.25 12.73 -16.27
C GLU A 10 19.01 11.83 -16.32
N LEU A 11 18.60 11.46 -17.53
CA LEU A 11 17.49 10.54 -17.74
C LEU A 11 17.86 9.16 -17.18
N LEU A 12 17.15 8.71 -16.15
CA LEU A 12 17.36 7.40 -15.55
C LEU A 12 16.70 6.31 -16.40
N GLU A 13 17.48 5.37 -16.91
CA GLU A 13 16.98 4.21 -17.66
C GLU A 13 16.73 3.01 -16.75
N LEU A 14 15.55 2.41 -16.84
CA LEU A 14 15.15 1.22 -16.08
C LEU A 14 14.64 0.12 -17.01
N ASP A 15 15.06 -1.12 -16.75
CA ASP A 15 14.53 -2.31 -17.41
C ASP A 15 13.26 -2.79 -16.70
N GLY A 16 12.12 -2.74 -17.38
CA GLY A 16 10.80 -3.15 -16.89
C GLY A 16 10.63 -4.66 -16.67
N ARG A 17 11.66 -5.47 -16.93
CA ARG A 17 11.74 -6.91 -16.60
C ARG A 17 12.43 -7.16 -15.26
N THR A 18 13.04 -6.14 -14.65
CA THR A 18 13.80 -6.28 -13.40
C THR A 18 12.94 -6.89 -12.30
N LEU A 19 13.52 -7.88 -11.60
CA LEU A 19 12.92 -8.59 -10.47
C LEU A 19 11.53 -9.17 -10.79
N GLU A 20 10.46 -8.67 -10.16
CA GLU A 20 9.09 -9.13 -10.39
C GLU A 20 8.64 -8.91 -11.86
N GLY A 21 9.30 -8.00 -12.59
CA GLY A 21 8.95 -7.65 -13.97
C GLY A 21 7.47 -7.23 -14.11
N GLY A 22 6.92 -6.64 -13.04
CA GLY A 22 5.51 -6.34 -12.85
C GLY A 22 5.15 -4.88 -13.03
N GLY A 23 3.94 -4.52 -12.61
CA GLY A 23 3.50 -3.12 -12.61
C GLY A 23 4.09 -2.29 -11.47
N GLN A 24 4.64 -2.93 -10.43
CA GLN A 24 5.17 -2.27 -9.22
C GLN A 24 6.29 -1.30 -9.54
N LEU A 25 7.26 -1.74 -10.34
CA LEU A 25 8.39 -0.92 -10.77
C LEU A 25 7.92 0.41 -11.36
N LEU A 26 6.95 0.37 -12.28
CA LEU A 26 6.43 1.56 -12.94
C LEU A 26 5.75 2.51 -11.95
N ARG A 27 4.92 1.98 -11.05
CA ARG A 27 4.15 2.78 -10.09
C ARG A 27 5.09 3.56 -9.18
N ILE A 28 6.09 2.89 -8.62
CA ILE A 28 7.03 3.50 -7.68
C ILE A 28 7.98 4.44 -8.43
N ALA A 29 8.50 4.05 -9.60
CA ALA A 29 9.46 4.85 -10.34
C ALA A 29 8.85 6.19 -10.79
N PHE A 30 7.62 6.19 -11.32
CA PHE A 30 6.99 7.44 -11.73
C PHE A 30 6.48 8.28 -10.56
N CYS A 31 6.10 7.67 -9.43
CA CYS A 31 5.80 8.42 -8.21
C CYS A 31 7.04 9.15 -7.69
N LEU A 32 8.18 8.45 -7.56
CA LEU A 32 9.44 9.03 -7.11
C LEU A 32 9.99 10.03 -8.12
N SER A 33 9.88 9.77 -9.41
CA SER A 33 10.21 10.73 -10.47
C SER A 33 9.41 12.02 -10.31
N ALA A 34 8.09 11.92 -10.13
CA ALA A 34 7.21 13.07 -9.94
C ALA A 34 7.54 13.85 -8.65
N LEU A 35 7.95 13.18 -7.57
CA LEU A 35 8.37 13.83 -6.33
C LEU A 35 9.74 14.51 -6.44
N THR A 36 10.71 13.85 -7.06
CA THR A 36 12.13 14.27 -7.07
C THR A 36 12.51 15.15 -8.26
N GLY A 37 11.67 15.25 -9.28
CA GLY A 37 12.02 15.93 -10.53
C GLY A 37 12.93 15.10 -11.46
N THR A 38 13.34 13.89 -11.06
CA THR A 38 14.26 13.06 -11.84
C THR A 38 13.56 12.46 -13.07
N PRO A 39 14.00 12.72 -14.31
CA PRO A 39 13.42 12.09 -15.50
C PRO A 39 13.68 10.58 -15.53
N VAL A 40 12.69 9.79 -15.93
CA VAL A 40 12.78 8.33 -16.00
C VAL A 40 12.35 7.81 -17.38
N HIS A 41 13.12 6.90 -17.94
CA HIS A 41 12.76 6.08 -19.09
C HIS A 41 12.69 4.61 -18.68
N ILE A 42 11.57 3.95 -18.97
CA ILE A 42 11.39 2.51 -18.73
C ILE A 42 11.21 1.82 -20.07
N HIS A 43 12.06 0.84 -20.38
CA HIS A 43 11.88 -0.06 -21.52
C HIS A 43 11.41 -1.44 -21.06
N ASP A 44 10.97 -2.29 -22.00
CA ASP A 44 10.45 -3.64 -21.74
C ASP A 44 9.41 -3.71 -20.60
N ILE A 45 8.52 -2.73 -20.54
CA ILE A 45 7.48 -2.62 -19.52
C ILE A 45 6.73 -3.95 -19.42
N ARG A 46 6.82 -4.59 -18.23
CA ARG A 46 6.19 -5.88 -17.94
C ARG A 46 6.58 -7.00 -18.91
N GLY A 47 7.78 -6.93 -19.49
CA GLY A 47 8.23 -7.84 -20.54
C GLY A 47 8.29 -9.31 -20.13
N GLY A 48 8.47 -9.61 -18.84
CA GLY A 48 8.46 -10.98 -18.29
C GLY A 48 7.08 -11.59 -18.07
N ARG A 49 5.99 -10.85 -18.34
CA ARG A 49 4.62 -11.32 -18.07
C ARG A 49 4.02 -12.04 -19.29
N SER A 50 3.44 -13.21 -19.04
CA SER A 50 2.80 -14.08 -20.05
C SER A 50 1.73 -13.38 -20.91
N GLY A 51 1.10 -12.31 -20.43
CA GLY A 51 0.09 -11.53 -21.15
C GLY A 51 0.63 -10.45 -22.10
N GLY A 52 1.79 -10.67 -22.73
CA GLY A 52 2.38 -9.78 -23.75
C GLY A 52 3.00 -8.48 -23.25
N GLY A 53 3.13 -8.35 -21.92
CA GLY A 53 3.66 -7.14 -21.27
C GLY A 53 2.84 -5.87 -21.50
N GLY A 54 3.56 -4.74 -21.46
CA GLY A 54 3.08 -3.40 -21.73
C GLY A 54 2.19 -2.77 -20.67
N LEU A 55 1.92 -1.48 -20.86
CA LEU A 55 1.02 -0.68 -20.02
C LEU A 55 -0.42 -1.21 -20.07
N LYS A 56 -1.06 -1.28 -18.91
CA LYS A 56 -2.47 -1.62 -18.75
C LYS A 56 -3.24 -0.34 -18.40
N PRO A 57 -4.58 -0.31 -18.54
CA PRO A 57 -5.37 0.91 -18.30
C PRO A 57 -5.10 1.59 -16.95
N GLN A 58 -4.94 0.79 -15.88
CA GLN A 58 -4.54 1.30 -14.56
C GLN A 58 -3.19 2.02 -14.58
N HIS A 59 -2.15 1.44 -15.18
CA HIS A 59 -0.84 2.08 -15.26
C HIS A 59 -0.93 3.41 -16.00
N LEU A 60 -1.68 3.43 -17.11
CA LEU A 60 -1.88 4.63 -17.91
C LEU A 60 -2.58 5.73 -17.10
N ALA A 61 -3.66 5.39 -16.37
CA ALA A 61 -4.37 6.33 -15.51
C ALA A 61 -3.45 6.92 -14.44
N CYS A 62 -2.60 6.11 -13.80
CA CYS A 62 -1.65 6.59 -12.79
C CYS A 62 -0.59 7.51 -13.39
N VAL A 63 0.00 7.14 -14.54
CA VAL A 63 1.01 7.96 -15.22
C VAL A 63 0.42 9.29 -15.68
N GLN A 64 -0.79 9.28 -16.25
CA GLN A 64 -1.46 10.50 -16.68
C GLN A 64 -1.80 11.41 -15.49
N TRP A 65 -2.27 10.83 -14.39
CA TRP A 65 -2.55 11.57 -13.17
C TRP A 65 -1.28 12.22 -12.61
N LEU A 66 -0.19 11.45 -12.44
CA LEU A 66 1.09 11.97 -11.97
C LEU A 66 1.66 13.03 -12.91
N ALA A 67 1.53 12.85 -14.23
CA ALA A 67 1.98 13.82 -15.21
C ALA A 67 1.27 15.16 -15.05
N GLN A 68 -0.05 15.16 -14.86
CA GLN A 68 -0.80 16.37 -14.57
C GLN A 68 -0.44 16.97 -13.21
N ALA A 69 -0.17 16.12 -12.21
CA ALA A 69 0.18 16.54 -10.86
C ALA A 69 1.57 17.20 -10.75
N CYS A 70 2.49 16.89 -11.65
CA CYS A 70 3.85 17.46 -11.67
C CYS A 70 4.23 18.12 -13.01
N ASN A 71 3.25 18.50 -13.82
CA ASN A 71 3.42 19.14 -15.12
C ASN A 71 4.42 18.41 -16.06
N ALA A 72 4.40 17.07 -16.04
CA ALA A 72 5.38 16.27 -16.77
C ALA A 72 5.10 16.20 -18.28
N ARG A 73 6.19 16.16 -19.06
CA ARG A 73 6.15 15.69 -20.44
C ARG A 73 6.25 14.17 -20.45
N VAL A 74 5.35 13.52 -21.19
CA VAL A 74 5.29 12.05 -21.26
C VAL A 74 5.29 11.58 -22.72
N SER A 75 6.14 10.62 -23.03
CA SER A 75 6.21 9.94 -24.32
C SER A 75 6.02 8.43 -24.13
N GLY A 76 5.27 7.78 -25.02
CA GLY A 76 4.99 6.33 -24.92
C GLY A 76 3.84 5.94 -23.98
N ALA A 77 3.05 6.90 -23.50
CA ALA A 77 1.86 6.65 -22.66
C ALA A 77 0.65 6.14 -23.47
N GLY A 78 0.79 4.95 -24.06
CA GLY A 78 -0.29 4.25 -24.77
C GLY A 78 -0.60 2.89 -24.18
N LYS A 79 -1.85 2.43 -24.31
CA LYS A 79 -2.23 1.06 -23.92
C LYS A 79 -1.35 0.04 -24.65
N GLY A 80 -0.76 -0.89 -23.90
CA GLY A 80 0.13 -1.91 -24.43
C GLY A 80 1.55 -1.41 -24.76
N SER A 81 1.85 -0.12 -24.58
CA SER A 81 3.21 0.39 -24.80
C SER A 81 4.21 -0.34 -23.91
N LYS A 82 5.36 -0.69 -24.50
CA LYS A 82 6.48 -1.36 -23.83
C LYS A 82 7.57 -0.39 -23.39
N THR A 83 7.49 0.87 -23.80
CA THR A 83 8.43 1.91 -23.43
C THR A 83 7.68 3.16 -22.97
N LEU A 84 8.22 3.86 -21.97
CA LEU A 84 7.67 5.13 -21.53
C LEU A 84 8.77 6.03 -20.99
N THR A 85 8.77 7.29 -21.44
CA THR A 85 9.60 8.36 -20.88
C THR A 85 8.70 9.32 -20.12
N PHE A 86 9.04 9.58 -18.87
CA PHE A 86 8.38 10.53 -17.99
C PHE A 86 9.40 11.58 -17.54
N THR A 87 9.15 12.83 -17.89
CA THR A 87 10.03 13.95 -17.55
C THR A 87 9.22 14.96 -16.73
N PRO A 88 9.35 14.98 -15.39
CA PRO A 88 8.67 15.94 -14.54
C PRO A 88 8.93 17.38 -15.02
N GLY A 89 7.92 18.23 -14.93
CA GLY A 89 8.06 19.66 -15.21
C GLY A 89 8.37 20.46 -13.94
N THR A 90 8.67 21.73 -14.14
CA THR A 90 8.66 22.73 -13.07
C THR A 90 7.21 23.00 -12.63
N ILE A 91 6.97 23.04 -11.32
CA ILE A 91 5.70 23.54 -10.77
C ILE A 91 5.92 25.03 -10.50
N GLU A 92 5.46 25.88 -11.40
CA GLU A 92 5.51 27.33 -11.24
C GLU A 92 4.36 27.75 -10.32
N SER A 93 4.60 27.84 -8.99
CA SER A 93 3.77 28.36 -7.88
C SER A 93 2.24 28.16 -7.86
N GLU A 94 1.66 27.49 -8.84
CA GLU A 94 0.24 27.27 -9.04
C GLU A 94 -0.12 25.87 -8.57
N LEU A 95 -1.36 25.74 -8.10
CA LEU A 95 -1.95 24.47 -7.74
C LEU A 95 -1.95 23.53 -8.97
N PRO A 96 -1.37 22.32 -8.89
CA PRO A 96 -1.37 21.39 -10.00
C PRO A 96 -2.79 21.03 -10.44
N ALA A 97 -2.96 20.87 -11.74
CA ALA A 97 -4.27 20.74 -12.39
C ALA A 97 -5.16 19.62 -11.84
N VAL A 98 -4.58 18.61 -11.19
CA VAL A 98 -5.33 17.51 -10.58
C VAL A 98 -6.05 17.90 -9.29
N PHE A 99 -5.60 18.95 -8.60
CA PHE A 99 -6.22 19.44 -7.36
C PHE A 99 -7.16 20.60 -7.69
N LYS A 100 -8.46 20.40 -7.42
CA LYS A 100 -9.48 21.41 -7.59
C LYS A 100 -9.83 22.01 -6.24
N LYS A 101 -9.69 23.33 -6.12
CA LYS A 101 -10.09 24.05 -4.91
C LYS A 101 -11.61 24.14 -4.83
N MET A 102 -12.17 23.70 -3.70
CA MET A 102 -13.60 23.72 -3.41
C MET A 102 -13.86 24.55 -2.15
N SER A 103 -14.98 25.26 -2.13
CA SER A 103 -15.45 25.98 -0.95
C SER A 103 -16.92 25.61 -0.72
N LYS A 104 -17.23 25.10 0.46
CA LYS A 104 -18.62 24.97 0.93
C LYS A 104 -18.90 26.07 1.93
N ASN A 105 -20.13 26.58 1.93
CA ASN A 105 -20.53 27.71 2.76
C ASN A 105 -20.30 27.47 4.28
N ASP A 106 -20.34 26.21 4.74
CA ASP A 106 -20.25 25.86 6.18
C ASP A 106 -19.07 24.92 6.56
N ASP A 107 -18.36 24.28 5.62
CA ASP A 107 -17.33 23.25 5.90
C ASP A 107 -15.88 23.74 5.69
N GLY A 108 -15.69 25.02 5.39
CA GLY A 108 -14.40 25.59 5.02
C GLY A 108 -13.93 25.20 3.61
N GLN A 109 -12.69 25.56 3.29
CA GLN A 109 -12.06 25.23 2.01
C GLN A 109 -11.50 23.81 2.04
N PHE A 110 -11.58 23.10 0.93
CA PHE A 110 -10.96 21.78 0.75
C PHE A 110 -10.52 21.59 -0.70
N TYR A 111 -9.70 20.57 -0.95
CA TYR A 111 -9.26 20.22 -2.29
C TYR A 111 -9.82 18.87 -2.70
N GLU A 112 -10.17 18.73 -3.97
CA GLU A 112 -10.63 17.47 -4.54
C GLU A 112 -9.72 17.06 -5.69
N CYS A 113 -9.30 15.79 -5.71
CA CYS A 113 -8.59 15.20 -6.83
C CYS A 113 -9.12 13.80 -7.13
N HIS A 114 -9.23 13.47 -8.41
CA HIS A 114 -9.84 12.22 -8.88
C HIS A 114 -8.84 11.41 -9.70
N LEU A 115 -8.79 10.10 -9.46
CA LEU A 115 -8.16 9.13 -10.36
C LEU A 115 -9.22 8.14 -10.83
N ASP A 116 -9.58 8.23 -12.12
CA ASP A 116 -10.52 7.31 -12.74
C ASP A 116 -9.77 6.34 -13.67
N ILE A 117 -9.79 5.04 -13.32
CA ILE A 117 -9.10 3.99 -14.11
C ILE A 117 -9.86 3.67 -15.41
N GLY A 118 -11.17 3.97 -15.45
CA GLY A 118 -12.05 3.69 -16.61
C GLY A 118 -12.36 2.21 -16.85
N THR A 119 -11.81 1.31 -16.04
CA THR A 119 -12.02 -0.15 -16.09
C THR A 119 -12.02 -0.72 -14.67
N ALA A 120 -12.30 -2.02 -14.50
CA ALA A 120 -12.15 -2.72 -13.22
C ALA A 120 -10.67 -3.00 -12.83
N GLY A 121 -9.72 -2.15 -13.24
CA GLY A 121 -8.34 -2.21 -12.75
C GLY A 121 -8.26 -1.83 -11.28
N SER A 122 -7.32 -2.39 -10.53
CA SER A 122 -7.26 -2.25 -9.06
C SER A 122 -7.15 -0.79 -8.60
N THR A 123 -8.09 -0.35 -7.78
CA THR A 123 -7.96 0.96 -7.10
C THR A 123 -6.84 0.95 -6.06
N GLY A 124 -6.53 -0.20 -5.45
CA GLY A 124 -5.45 -0.32 -4.47
C GLY A 124 -4.06 -0.17 -5.07
N LEU A 125 -3.79 -0.76 -6.24
CA LEU A 125 -2.52 -0.51 -6.93
C LEU A 125 -2.47 0.91 -7.53
N ALA A 126 -3.60 1.50 -7.90
CA ALA A 126 -3.59 2.90 -8.32
C ALA A 126 -3.25 3.81 -7.13
N LEU A 127 -3.83 3.55 -5.95
CA LEU A 127 -3.51 4.24 -4.71
C LEU A 127 -2.03 4.11 -4.36
N GLN A 128 -1.42 2.92 -4.48
CA GLN A 128 0.04 2.74 -4.33
C GLN A 128 0.88 3.71 -5.17
N ALA A 129 0.43 4.01 -6.38
CA ALA A 129 1.19 4.85 -7.31
C ALA A 129 1.09 6.34 -6.97
N ILE A 130 -0.04 6.79 -6.41
CA ILE A 130 -0.32 8.23 -6.26
C ILE A 130 -0.38 8.70 -4.82
N LEU A 131 -0.69 7.83 -3.86
CA LEU A 131 -0.82 8.21 -2.45
C LEU A 131 0.48 8.77 -1.88
N PRO A 132 1.67 8.18 -2.12
CA PRO A 132 2.91 8.78 -1.64
C PRO A 132 3.14 10.17 -2.23
N PHE A 133 2.81 10.39 -3.51
CA PHE A 133 2.85 11.73 -4.10
C PHE A 133 1.93 12.71 -3.35
N VAL A 134 0.68 12.33 -3.10
CA VAL A 134 -0.29 13.18 -2.38
C VAL A 134 0.16 13.47 -0.94
N LEU A 135 0.82 12.52 -0.27
CA LEU A 135 1.26 12.67 1.12
C LEU A 135 2.56 13.47 1.28
N PHE A 136 3.40 13.54 0.25
CA PHE A 136 4.71 14.21 0.27
C PHE A 136 4.76 15.49 -0.58
N THR A 137 3.66 15.91 -1.19
CA THR A 137 3.64 17.12 -2.04
C THR A 137 3.25 18.37 -1.24
N HIS A 138 3.88 19.52 -1.53
CA HIS A 138 3.61 20.85 -0.94
C HIS A 138 2.26 21.48 -1.31
N LEU A 139 1.32 20.66 -1.78
CA LEU A 139 0.04 21.13 -2.26
C LEU A 139 -0.86 21.39 -1.07
N PRO A 140 -1.77 22.37 -1.19
CA PRO A 140 -2.11 23.29 -0.12
C PRO A 140 -2.38 22.56 1.19
N THR A 141 -1.47 22.78 2.12
CA THR A 141 -1.29 22.03 3.36
C THR A 141 -2.21 22.48 4.49
N GLU A 142 -2.96 23.57 4.27
CA GLU A 142 -3.87 24.17 5.25
C GLU A 142 -5.33 23.68 5.13
N SER A 143 -5.65 22.90 4.10
CA SER A 143 -7.00 22.37 3.90
C SER A 143 -6.97 20.87 3.59
N PRO A 144 -8.02 20.11 3.97
CA PRO A 144 -8.07 18.69 3.69
C PRO A 144 -8.15 18.39 2.19
N ILE A 145 -7.59 17.25 1.80
CA ILE A 145 -7.63 16.70 0.43
C ILE A 145 -8.60 15.53 0.39
N TYR A 146 -9.55 15.58 -0.53
CA TYR A 146 -10.47 14.50 -0.87
C TYR A 146 -9.99 13.81 -2.15
N LEU A 147 -9.34 12.66 -1.98
CA LEU A 147 -8.86 11.83 -3.08
C LEU A 147 -9.92 10.76 -3.40
N ARG A 148 -10.59 10.89 -4.54
CA ARG A 148 -11.53 9.88 -5.04
C ARG A 148 -10.83 8.99 -6.07
N ILE A 149 -10.94 7.67 -5.90
CA ILE A 149 -10.38 6.69 -6.84
C ILE A 149 -11.49 5.77 -7.35
N SER A 150 -11.58 5.60 -8.67
CA SER A 150 -12.55 4.71 -9.30
C SER A 150 -11.90 3.59 -10.12
N GLY A 151 -12.48 2.39 -10.01
CA GLY A 151 -11.99 1.17 -10.64
C GLY A 151 -12.51 -0.09 -9.96
N GLY A 152 -11.71 -1.16 -9.94
CA GLY A 152 -11.98 -2.37 -9.18
C GLY A 152 -11.51 -2.24 -7.73
N THR A 153 -12.44 -2.19 -6.77
CA THR A 153 -12.15 -2.07 -5.33
C THR A 153 -11.82 -3.41 -4.68
N ASN A 154 -12.30 -4.50 -5.26
CA ASN A 154 -12.07 -5.87 -4.81
C ASN A 154 -11.70 -6.71 -6.03
N VAL A 155 -10.41 -6.69 -6.37
CA VAL A 155 -9.84 -7.44 -7.50
C VAL A 155 -8.59 -8.18 -7.07
N SER A 156 -8.29 -9.27 -7.76
CA SER A 156 -7.23 -10.17 -7.36
C SER A 156 -5.83 -9.62 -7.58
N GLY A 157 -4.87 -10.08 -6.77
CA GLY A 157 -3.46 -9.71 -6.91
C GLY A 157 -3.22 -8.23 -6.58
N SER A 158 -4.02 -7.68 -5.68
CA SER A 158 -3.91 -6.29 -5.26
C SER A 158 -4.62 -6.03 -3.93
N PRO A 159 -4.24 -4.99 -3.18
CA PRO A 159 -4.97 -4.58 -1.99
C PRO A 159 -6.43 -4.29 -2.29
N SER A 160 -7.32 -4.88 -1.51
CA SER A 160 -8.75 -4.59 -1.50
C SER A 160 -9.05 -3.27 -0.78
N TYR A 161 -10.26 -2.75 -0.92
CA TYR A 161 -10.72 -1.63 -0.11
C TYR A 161 -10.64 -1.92 1.40
N GLU A 162 -11.02 -3.13 1.84
CA GLU A 162 -10.97 -3.50 3.24
C GLU A 162 -9.53 -3.53 3.77
N TYR A 163 -8.59 -4.08 3.01
CA TYR A 163 -7.17 -4.06 3.39
C TYR A 163 -6.65 -2.63 3.51
N ILE A 164 -7.02 -1.75 2.56
CA ILE A 164 -6.65 -0.34 2.63
C ILE A 164 -7.20 0.29 3.93
N LYS A 165 -8.50 0.13 4.19
CA LYS A 165 -9.18 0.76 5.32
C LYS A 165 -8.68 0.26 6.67
N TYR A 166 -8.48 -1.05 6.84
CA TYR A 166 -8.25 -1.67 8.14
C TYR A 166 -6.79 -2.08 8.39
N VAL A 167 -5.93 -2.04 7.38
CA VAL A 167 -4.50 -2.36 7.51
C VAL A 167 -3.65 -1.17 7.08
N LEU A 168 -3.72 -0.73 5.81
CA LEU A 168 -2.88 0.36 5.31
C LEU A 168 -3.06 1.69 6.05
N LEU A 169 -4.28 2.20 6.17
CA LEU A 169 -4.49 3.52 6.79
C LEU A 169 -4.10 3.53 8.29
N PRO A 170 -4.43 2.50 9.10
CA PRO A 170 -3.90 2.38 10.46
C PRO A 170 -2.37 2.31 10.53
N THR A 171 -1.72 1.56 9.63
CA THR A 171 -0.24 1.53 9.58
C THR A 171 0.33 2.91 9.23
N LEU A 172 -0.24 3.62 8.24
CA LEU A 172 0.20 4.98 7.91
C LEU A 172 0.07 5.93 9.10
N ARG A 173 -1.00 5.82 9.89
CA ARG A 173 -1.15 6.56 11.15
C ARG A 173 -0.04 6.23 12.13
N SER A 174 0.27 4.94 12.31
CA SER A 174 1.30 4.48 13.25
C SER A 174 2.71 4.97 12.93
N ILE A 175 3.01 5.25 11.65
CA ILE A 175 4.32 5.77 11.21
C ILE A 175 4.39 7.30 11.15
N GLY A 176 3.32 8.01 11.53
CA GLY A 176 3.34 9.47 11.71
C GLY A 176 2.45 10.28 10.76
N PHE A 177 1.66 9.65 9.87
CA PHE A 177 0.63 10.36 9.11
C PHE A 177 -0.61 10.65 9.98
N PRO A 178 -1.38 11.70 9.69
CA PRO A 178 -2.66 11.92 10.36
C PRO A 178 -3.65 10.79 10.06
N GLU A 179 -4.71 10.70 10.84
CA GLU A 179 -5.80 9.77 10.59
C GLU A 179 -6.50 10.12 9.26
N ILE A 180 -6.33 9.25 8.27
CA ILE A 180 -6.98 9.36 6.96
C ILE A 180 -8.31 8.59 7.02
N GLU A 181 -9.41 9.29 6.80
CA GLU A 181 -10.73 8.67 6.74
C GLU A 181 -10.97 8.07 5.34
N SER A 182 -11.65 6.92 5.26
CA SER A 182 -12.03 6.28 4.00
C SER A 182 -13.53 5.97 3.94
N VAL A 183 -14.15 6.30 2.81
CA VAL A 183 -15.56 6.05 2.54
C VAL A 183 -15.73 5.33 1.20
N LEU A 184 -16.26 4.11 1.24
CA LEU A 184 -16.63 3.34 0.05
C LEU A 184 -18.00 3.80 -0.44
N ALA A 185 -18.07 4.28 -1.68
CA ALA A 185 -19.34 4.63 -2.30
C ALA A 185 -19.95 3.45 -3.07
N LYS A 186 -19.11 2.67 -3.77
CA LYS A 186 -19.56 1.53 -4.58
C LYS A 186 -18.45 0.51 -4.75
N ARG A 187 -18.79 -0.79 -4.72
CA ARG A 187 -17.85 -1.88 -5.01
C ARG A 187 -17.59 -2.08 -6.49
N GLY A 188 -16.33 -2.29 -6.84
CA GLY A 188 -15.86 -2.64 -8.17
C GLY A 188 -15.23 -4.03 -8.15
N TRP A 189 -15.62 -4.87 -9.11
CA TRP A 189 -15.27 -6.28 -9.14
C TRP A 189 -14.66 -6.68 -10.48
N SER A 190 -13.75 -7.65 -10.44
CA SER A 190 -13.31 -8.40 -11.62
C SER A 190 -14.03 -9.74 -11.76
N GLN A 191 -14.63 -10.25 -10.68
CA GLN A 191 -15.37 -11.51 -10.64
C GLN A 191 -16.88 -11.29 -10.84
N GLY A 192 -17.52 -12.24 -11.52
CA GLY A 192 -18.96 -12.16 -11.79
C GLY A 192 -19.34 -11.05 -12.78
N GLY A 193 -18.48 -10.78 -13.76
CA GLY A 193 -18.60 -9.62 -14.64
C GLY A 193 -17.93 -8.39 -14.05
N THR A 194 -17.30 -7.59 -14.90
CA THR A 194 -16.56 -6.39 -14.48
C THR A 194 -17.52 -5.30 -14.04
N SER A 195 -17.28 -4.72 -12.86
CA SER A 195 -17.96 -3.51 -12.42
C SER A 195 -16.98 -2.48 -11.89
N ILE A 196 -17.29 -1.21 -12.11
CA ILE A 196 -16.51 -0.09 -11.57
C ILE A 196 -17.18 0.36 -10.27
N GLY A 197 -16.35 0.41 -9.23
CA GLY A 197 -16.63 0.99 -7.92
C GLY A 197 -15.76 2.22 -7.69
N ASN A 198 -15.92 2.83 -6.52
CA ASN A 198 -15.09 3.95 -6.08
C ASN A 198 -15.16 4.13 -4.57
N PHE A 199 -14.09 4.70 -4.02
CA PHE A 199 -14.01 5.18 -2.65
C PHE A 199 -13.29 6.53 -2.62
N THR A 200 -13.47 7.25 -1.52
CA THR A 200 -12.83 8.54 -1.27
C THR A 200 -12.01 8.46 0.02
N LEU A 201 -10.79 8.98 -0.03
CA LEU A 201 -9.97 9.26 1.14
C LEU A 201 -10.08 10.73 1.50
N LYS A 202 -10.34 11.04 2.76
CA LYS A 202 -10.20 12.40 3.31
C LYS A 202 -8.89 12.45 4.08
N ILE A 203 -7.94 13.18 3.52
CA ILE A 203 -6.58 13.35 4.05
C ILE A 203 -6.56 14.70 4.76
N PRO A 204 -6.35 14.73 6.09
CA PRO A 204 -6.29 15.98 6.84
C PRO A 204 -5.12 16.87 6.40
N PRO A 205 -5.23 18.20 6.62
CA PRO A 205 -4.11 19.12 6.45
C PRO A 205 -2.93 18.74 7.35
N ARG A 206 -1.71 19.06 6.92
CA ARG A 206 -0.45 18.77 7.65
C ARG A 206 0.47 19.97 7.56
N SER A 207 0.95 20.45 8.71
CA SER A 207 1.92 21.56 8.76
C SER A 207 3.33 21.15 8.35
N ASP A 208 3.70 19.89 8.55
CA ASP A 208 4.99 19.33 8.15
C ASP A 208 4.79 18.17 7.16
N ILE A 209 5.56 18.20 6.08
CA ILE A 209 5.55 17.21 5.01
C ILE A 209 6.59 16.13 5.27
N ALA A 210 7.70 16.49 5.91
CA ALA A 210 8.74 15.55 6.25
C ALA A 210 8.16 14.46 7.16
N LEU A 211 8.30 13.22 6.72
CA LEU A 211 7.99 12.06 7.55
C LEU A 211 9.20 11.81 8.45
N PRO A 212 9.11 11.89 9.78
CA PRO A 212 10.21 11.46 10.64
C PRO A 212 10.48 9.96 10.44
N ALA A 213 11.71 9.55 10.72
CA ALA A 213 12.03 8.13 10.87
C ALA A 213 11.07 7.45 11.84
N PHE A 214 10.67 6.22 11.52
CA PHE A 214 9.74 5.44 12.32
C PHE A 214 10.29 4.05 12.63
N LYS A 215 9.92 3.54 13.80
CA LYS A 215 10.24 2.17 14.22
C LYS A 215 8.94 1.40 14.34
N HIS A 216 8.70 0.54 13.36
CA HIS A 216 7.53 -0.34 13.34
C HIS A 216 7.99 -1.79 13.53
N ARG A 217 8.56 -2.03 14.71
CA ARG A 217 9.14 -3.30 15.14
C ARG A 217 9.16 -3.38 16.67
N PRO A 218 9.25 -4.57 17.26
CA PRO A 218 9.52 -4.69 18.68
C PRO A 218 10.97 -4.28 18.98
N GLN A 219 11.20 -3.81 20.22
CA GLN A 219 12.54 -3.46 20.69
C GLN A 219 13.44 -4.69 20.77
N ASP A 220 12.88 -5.81 21.22
CA ASP A 220 13.50 -7.13 21.26
C ASP A 220 12.72 -8.07 20.33
N LEU A 221 13.40 -8.63 19.33
CA LEU A 221 12.79 -9.51 18.31
C LEU A 221 12.51 -10.92 18.84
N GLU A 222 13.05 -11.29 20.01
CA GLU A 222 12.81 -12.58 20.65
C GLU A 222 11.51 -12.61 21.46
N ILE A 223 10.94 -11.43 21.75
CA ILE A 223 9.67 -11.33 22.48
C ILE A 223 8.55 -11.90 21.62
N LYS A 224 7.85 -12.89 22.19
CA LYS A 224 6.64 -13.43 21.58
C LYS A 224 5.57 -12.35 21.46
N PRO A 225 4.86 -12.29 20.33
CA PRO A 225 3.78 -11.33 20.14
C PRO A 225 2.68 -11.54 21.18
N MET A 226 2.10 -10.43 21.65
CA MET A 226 0.94 -10.49 22.53
C MET A 226 -0.27 -11.12 21.81
N GLU A 227 -1.20 -11.67 22.58
CA GLU A 227 -2.50 -12.07 22.04
C GLU A 227 -3.18 -10.86 21.39
N PRO A 228 -3.80 -11.00 20.20
CA PRO A 228 -4.52 -9.89 19.59
C PRO A 228 -5.61 -9.35 20.54
N SER A 229 -5.76 -8.03 20.62
CA SER A 229 -6.84 -7.43 21.39
C SER A 229 -8.15 -7.42 20.60
N ASN A 230 -8.06 -7.49 19.28
CA ASN A 230 -9.21 -7.55 18.38
C ASN A 230 -8.90 -8.37 17.12
N LEU A 231 -9.89 -9.16 16.69
CA LEU A 231 -9.97 -9.78 15.38
C LEU A 231 -11.18 -9.20 14.64
N ARG A 232 -10.99 -8.76 13.39
CA ARG A 232 -12.05 -8.30 12.51
C ARG A 232 -12.16 -9.20 11.29
N ALA A 233 -13.26 -9.94 11.20
CA ALA A 233 -13.58 -10.82 10.09
C ALA A 233 -14.64 -10.15 9.20
N ILE A 234 -14.30 -9.84 7.94
CA ILE A 234 -15.23 -9.25 6.98
C ILE A 234 -15.40 -10.21 5.81
N PHE A 235 -16.60 -10.77 5.66
CA PHE A 235 -16.96 -11.64 4.56
C PHE A 235 -17.94 -10.96 3.61
N ILE A 236 -17.60 -10.90 2.33
CA ILE A 236 -18.45 -10.37 1.27
C ILE A 236 -18.79 -11.51 0.33
N GLY A 237 -20.03 -11.97 0.36
CA GLY A 237 -20.47 -13.12 -0.42
C GLY A 237 -21.99 -13.20 -0.50
N PRO A 238 -22.56 -14.15 -1.26
CA PRO A 238 -24.01 -14.35 -1.30
C PRO A 238 -24.57 -14.51 0.12
N ALA A 239 -25.73 -13.91 0.40
CA ALA A 239 -26.34 -13.94 1.73
C ALA A 239 -26.54 -15.36 2.28
N SER A 240 -26.80 -16.33 1.39
CA SER A 240 -26.92 -17.76 1.71
C SER A 240 -25.65 -18.38 2.33
N CYS A 241 -24.49 -17.72 2.20
CA CYS A 241 -23.22 -18.20 2.74
C CYS A 241 -22.96 -17.70 4.17
N HIS A 242 -23.66 -16.65 4.63
CA HIS A 242 -23.29 -15.90 5.83
C HIS A 242 -23.43 -16.70 7.13
N GLU A 243 -24.42 -17.58 7.21
CA GLU A 243 -24.59 -18.47 8.37
C GLU A 243 -23.49 -19.53 8.41
N HIS A 244 -23.24 -20.19 7.27
CA HIS A 244 -22.17 -21.19 7.14
C HIS A 244 -20.79 -20.59 7.42
N PHE A 245 -20.53 -19.37 6.92
CA PHE A 245 -19.30 -18.63 7.21
C PHE A 245 -19.08 -18.46 8.72
N ARG A 246 -20.10 -18.01 9.47
CA ARG A 246 -19.98 -17.91 10.94
C ARG A 246 -19.73 -19.26 11.59
N LYS A 247 -20.46 -20.29 11.15
CA LYS A 247 -20.33 -21.66 11.69
C LYS A 247 -18.92 -22.22 11.56
N VAL A 248 -18.23 -21.95 10.45
CA VAL A 248 -16.85 -22.45 10.22
C VAL A 248 -15.77 -21.49 10.72
N LEU A 249 -16.05 -20.19 10.80
CA LEU A 249 -15.11 -19.19 11.32
C LEU A 249 -14.85 -19.35 12.82
N LEU A 250 -15.90 -19.56 13.64
CA LEU A 250 -15.73 -19.58 15.09
C LEU A 250 -14.76 -20.69 15.57
N PRO A 251 -14.88 -21.96 15.11
CA PRO A 251 -13.92 -22.99 15.47
C PRO A 251 -12.51 -22.70 14.96
N ALA A 252 -12.37 -22.11 13.76
CA ALA A 252 -11.06 -21.75 13.20
C ALA A 252 -10.38 -20.64 14.02
N VAL A 253 -11.13 -19.64 14.47
CA VAL A 253 -10.62 -18.58 15.36
C VAL A 253 -10.21 -19.14 16.71
N SER A 254 -11.06 -19.97 17.34
CA SER A 254 -10.73 -20.63 18.61
C SER A 254 -9.45 -21.47 18.49
N HIS A 255 -9.32 -22.25 17.41
CA HIS A 255 -8.15 -23.09 17.16
C HIS A 255 -6.85 -22.30 17.07
N HIS A 256 -6.84 -21.18 16.33
CA HIS A 256 -5.61 -20.42 16.07
C HIS A 256 -5.31 -19.33 17.11
N PHE A 257 -6.33 -18.69 17.68
CA PHE A 257 -6.19 -17.48 18.51
C PHE A 257 -6.73 -17.66 19.94
N GLY A 258 -7.26 -18.84 20.27
CA GLY A 258 -7.77 -19.19 21.60
C GLY A 258 -9.25 -18.85 21.83
N ASP A 259 -9.87 -19.58 22.75
CA ASP A 259 -11.28 -19.42 23.12
C ASP A 259 -11.59 -18.06 23.75
N SER A 260 -10.59 -17.39 24.33
CA SER A 260 -10.67 -16.02 24.83
C SER A 260 -11.14 -15.03 23.78
N MET A 261 -10.91 -15.28 22.48
CA MET A 261 -11.42 -14.44 21.39
C MET A 261 -12.93 -14.50 21.23
N LEU A 262 -13.56 -15.57 21.74
CA LEU A 262 -14.98 -15.82 21.58
C LEU A 262 -15.81 -15.41 22.82
N SER A 263 -15.16 -15.00 23.92
CA SER A 263 -15.79 -14.81 25.24
C SER A 263 -16.92 -13.77 25.26
N ASP A 264 -16.88 -12.80 24.34
CA ASP A 264 -17.77 -11.62 24.37
C ASP A 264 -18.82 -11.62 23.26
N ILE A 265 -18.87 -12.66 22.42
CA ILE A 265 -19.78 -12.72 21.27
C ILE A 265 -21.24 -12.70 21.75
N GLY A 266 -21.94 -11.60 21.45
CA GLY A 266 -23.34 -11.39 21.85
C GLY A 266 -23.54 -10.57 23.13
N SER A 267 -22.46 -10.10 23.76
CA SER A 267 -22.52 -9.18 24.90
C SER A 267 -22.58 -7.69 24.46
N LYS A 268 -22.91 -6.78 25.39
CA LYS A 268 -22.83 -5.32 25.16
C LYS A 268 -21.39 -4.76 25.32
N ALA A 269 -20.40 -5.60 25.65
CA ALA A 269 -19.01 -5.19 25.77
C ALA A 269 -18.33 -5.08 24.38
N SER A 270 -17.14 -4.50 24.32
CA SER A 270 -16.35 -4.45 23.08
C SER A 270 -15.90 -5.86 22.69
N ASN A 271 -16.55 -6.46 21.69
CA ASN A 271 -16.22 -7.81 21.23
C ASN A 271 -14.76 -7.91 20.76
N LYS A 272 -14.00 -8.86 21.33
CA LYS A 272 -12.68 -9.25 20.80
C LYS A 272 -12.76 -9.74 19.35
N LEU A 273 -13.83 -10.44 18.97
CA LEU A 273 -14.09 -10.82 17.57
C LEU A 273 -15.26 -10.01 16.99
N VAL A 274 -15.00 -9.24 15.94
CA VAL A 274 -16.01 -8.53 15.15
C VAL A 274 -16.23 -9.28 13.84
N ILE A 275 -17.47 -9.70 13.59
CA ILE A 275 -17.86 -10.43 12.37
C ILE A 275 -18.83 -9.58 11.55
N GLU A 276 -18.40 -9.18 10.36
CA GLU A 276 -19.20 -8.45 9.40
C GLU A 276 -19.47 -9.34 8.17
N CYS A 277 -20.71 -9.35 7.72
CA CYS A 277 -21.09 -10.03 6.48
C CYS A 277 -21.84 -9.06 5.57
N GLU A 278 -21.38 -8.94 4.32
CA GLU A 278 -22.04 -8.14 3.29
C GLU A 278 -22.54 -9.07 2.18
N ASN A 279 -23.78 -8.85 1.72
CA ASN A 279 -24.30 -9.59 0.57
C ASN A 279 -23.67 -9.03 -0.72
N SER A 280 -22.89 -9.86 -1.41
CA SER A 280 -22.23 -9.47 -2.66
C SER A 280 -23.19 -9.28 -3.85
N GLN A 281 -24.45 -9.71 -3.70
CA GLN A 281 -25.49 -9.70 -4.73
C GLN A 281 -25.09 -10.46 -6.02
N HIS A 282 -24.12 -11.38 -5.92
CA HIS A 282 -23.65 -12.15 -7.07
C HIS A 282 -22.95 -13.45 -6.65
N ASP A 283 -23.38 -14.59 -7.20
CA ASP A 283 -22.92 -15.93 -6.78
C ASP A 283 -21.41 -16.18 -6.95
N LYS A 284 -20.77 -15.47 -7.89
CA LYS A 284 -19.33 -15.56 -8.14
C LYS A 284 -18.46 -14.55 -7.37
N ARG A 285 -19.05 -13.70 -6.53
CA ARG A 285 -18.31 -12.68 -5.77
C ARG A 285 -18.23 -13.13 -4.33
N MET A 286 -17.09 -13.70 -3.96
CA MET A 286 -16.78 -14.13 -2.61
C MET A 286 -15.41 -13.57 -2.21
N TYR A 287 -15.36 -12.85 -1.11
CA TYR A 287 -14.17 -12.22 -0.56
C TYR A 287 -14.19 -12.38 0.96
N PHE A 288 -13.03 -12.67 1.55
CA PHE A 288 -12.87 -12.73 3.00
C PHE A 288 -11.56 -12.03 3.38
N ILE A 289 -11.60 -11.22 4.44
CA ILE A 289 -10.42 -10.70 5.12
C ILE A 289 -10.55 -10.91 6.61
N LEU A 290 -9.44 -11.26 7.24
CA LEU A 290 -9.26 -11.28 8.68
C LEU A 290 -8.13 -10.34 9.03
N VAL A 291 -8.39 -9.43 9.97
CA VAL A 291 -7.41 -8.45 10.47
C VAL A 291 -7.25 -8.66 11.97
N ALA A 292 -6.01 -8.72 12.44
CA ALA A 292 -5.68 -8.74 13.85
C ALA A 292 -5.11 -7.37 14.26
N THR A 293 -5.63 -6.83 15.37
CA THR A 293 -5.02 -5.71 16.09
C THR A 293 -4.27 -6.27 17.29
N VAL A 294 -2.96 -6.07 17.31
CA VAL A 294 -2.09 -6.64 18.34
C VAL A 294 -1.51 -5.50 19.20
N PRO A 295 -1.70 -5.53 20.53
CA PRO A 295 -1.06 -4.56 21.42
C PRO A 295 0.46 -4.66 21.35
N CYS A 296 1.13 -3.52 21.36
CA CYS A 296 2.57 -3.46 21.55
C CYS A 296 2.89 -3.65 23.04
N SER A 297 3.99 -4.35 23.34
CA SER A 297 4.55 -4.38 24.68
C SER A 297 4.86 -2.95 25.17
N GLU A 298 4.74 -2.72 26.48
CA GLU A 298 5.14 -1.45 27.13
C GLU A 298 4.35 -0.18 26.73
N GLY A 299 3.12 -0.32 26.22
CA GLY A 299 2.22 0.82 26.00
C GLY A 299 2.50 1.63 24.72
N GLN A 300 3.28 1.09 23.78
CA GLN A 300 3.57 1.69 22.46
C GLN A 300 2.39 1.62 21.46
N GLY A 301 1.15 1.56 21.96
CA GLY A 301 -0.05 1.45 21.13
C GLY A 301 -0.31 0.02 20.62
N SER A 302 -0.68 -0.10 19.34
CA SER A 302 -0.99 -1.37 18.69
C SER A 302 -0.63 -1.32 17.20
N TYR A 303 -0.32 -2.46 16.61
CA TYR A 303 -0.16 -2.63 15.16
C TYR A 303 -1.26 -3.53 14.59
N THR A 304 -1.41 -3.51 13.27
CA THR A 304 -2.40 -4.34 12.57
C THR A 304 -1.72 -5.17 11.48
N ILE A 305 -2.13 -6.43 11.38
CA ILE A 305 -1.74 -7.36 10.32
C ILE A 305 -3.00 -7.97 9.71
N GLY A 306 -2.98 -8.24 8.40
CA GLY A 306 -4.16 -8.75 7.70
C GLY A 306 -3.86 -9.79 6.64
N ARG A 307 -4.80 -10.72 6.47
CA ARG A 307 -4.81 -11.66 5.34
C ARG A 307 -6.19 -11.68 4.72
N ASP A 308 -6.22 -11.69 3.39
CA ASP A 308 -7.43 -11.70 2.61
C ASP A 308 -7.38 -12.68 1.44
N TRP A 309 -8.55 -12.99 0.91
CA TRP A 309 -8.68 -13.72 -0.32
C TRP A 309 -9.93 -13.33 -1.09
N LEU A 310 -9.76 -12.83 -2.30
CA LEU A 310 -10.81 -12.85 -3.32
C LEU A 310 -10.85 -14.24 -3.96
N TYR A 311 -11.95 -14.97 -3.82
CA TYR A 311 -12.04 -16.34 -4.31
C TYR A 311 -12.03 -16.37 -5.85
N GLN A 312 -10.94 -16.87 -6.43
CA GLN A 312 -10.74 -16.93 -7.88
C GLN A 312 -11.01 -18.31 -8.49
N ARG A 313 -11.17 -19.34 -7.64
CA ARG A 313 -11.41 -20.71 -8.08
C ARG A 313 -12.85 -20.86 -8.57
N LYS A 314 -13.10 -21.88 -9.39
CA LYS A 314 -14.47 -22.22 -9.81
C LYS A 314 -15.30 -22.59 -8.58
N ILE A 315 -16.42 -21.89 -8.37
CA ILE A 315 -17.36 -22.18 -7.28
C ILE A 315 -18.32 -23.27 -7.75
N SER A 316 -18.10 -24.51 -7.30
CA SER A 316 -19.05 -25.62 -7.48
C SER A 316 -20.00 -25.77 -6.28
N SER A 317 -19.59 -25.28 -5.11
CA SER A 317 -20.40 -25.22 -3.89
C SER A 317 -19.96 -24.02 -3.08
N HIS A 318 -20.90 -23.15 -2.74
CA HIS A 318 -20.64 -21.98 -1.90
C HIS A 318 -20.14 -22.37 -0.51
N GLN A 319 -20.71 -23.41 0.10
CA GLN A 319 -20.27 -23.88 1.42
C GLN A 319 -18.82 -24.35 1.40
N ARG A 320 -18.43 -25.13 0.38
CA ARG A 320 -17.04 -25.58 0.23
C ARG A 320 -16.09 -24.42 0.00
N ALA A 321 -16.46 -23.48 -0.89
CA ALA A 321 -15.66 -22.29 -1.13
C ALA A 321 -15.51 -21.43 0.14
N THR A 322 -16.58 -21.22 0.90
CA THR A 322 -16.54 -20.50 2.18
C THR A 322 -15.64 -21.18 3.20
N THR A 323 -15.75 -22.51 3.37
CA THR A 323 -14.87 -23.26 4.28
C THR A 323 -13.41 -23.12 3.88
N GLU A 324 -13.10 -23.32 2.61
CA GLU A 324 -11.74 -23.21 2.08
C GLU A 324 -11.17 -21.79 2.27
N MET A 325 -11.99 -20.76 2.08
CA MET A 325 -11.59 -19.38 2.34
C MET A 325 -11.28 -19.14 3.81
N VAL A 326 -12.13 -19.63 4.71
CA VAL A 326 -11.93 -19.47 6.15
C VAL A 326 -10.65 -20.16 6.57
N GLU A 327 -10.49 -21.45 6.25
CA GLU A 327 -9.31 -22.24 6.57
C GLU A 327 -8.03 -21.55 6.11
N LYS A 328 -7.98 -21.12 4.83
CA LYS A 328 -6.80 -20.46 4.28
C LYS A 328 -6.50 -19.15 5.01
N VAL A 329 -7.46 -18.24 5.09
CA VAL A 329 -7.23 -16.88 5.60
C VAL A 329 -6.94 -16.89 7.10
N THR A 330 -7.59 -17.73 7.89
CA THR A 330 -7.29 -17.86 9.33
C THR A 330 -5.89 -18.44 9.55
N ASN A 331 -5.52 -19.48 8.80
CA ASN A 331 -4.21 -20.10 8.90
C ASN A 331 -3.10 -19.13 8.47
N ASP A 332 -3.27 -18.43 7.34
CA ASP A 332 -2.29 -17.44 6.88
C ASP A 332 -2.10 -16.33 7.94
N LEU A 333 -3.18 -15.80 8.53
CA LEU A 333 -3.07 -14.74 9.53
C LEU A 333 -2.43 -15.26 10.83
N ALA A 334 -2.74 -16.50 11.22
CA ALA A 334 -2.11 -17.15 12.36
C ALA A 334 -0.60 -17.30 12.16
N ASN A 335 -0.15 -17.62 10.94
CA ASN A 335 1.27 -17.68 10.59
C ASN A 335 1.92 -16.29 10.61
N GLU A 336 1.25 -15.26 10.10
CA GLU A 336 1.73 -13.88 10.25
C GLU A 336 1.93 -13.52 11.72
N TRP A 337 0.91 -13.76 12.54
CA TRP A 337 0.99 -13.49 13.97
C TRP A 337 2.10 -14.32 14.64
N ALA A 338 2.18 -15.62 14.41
CA ALA A 338 3.17 -16.52 15.03
C ALA A 338 4.62 -16.12 14.71
N SER A 339 4.86 -15.53 13.53
CA SER A 339 6.18 -15.04 13.14
C SER A 339 6.67 -13.81 13.92
N GLY A 340 5.80 -13.20 14.74
CA GLY A 340 6.08 -11.97 15.47
C GLY A 340 6.02 -10.70 14.60
N ALA A 341 5.57 -10.82 13.35
CA ALA A 341 5.52 -9.71 12.41
C ALA A 341 4.67 -8.53 12.91
N TRP A 342 5.23 -7.31 12.84
CA TRP A 342 4.47 -6.07 13.05
C TRP A 342 3.87 -5.56 11.75
N VAL A 343 4.47 -5.94 10.62
CA VAL A 343 3.89 -5.75 9.30
C VAL A 343 3.77 -7.08 8.59
N ASP A 344 2.62 -7.30 7.96
CA ASP A 344 2.48 -8.49 7.13
C ASP A 344 3.23 -8.34 5.79
N GLU A 345 3.46 -9.46 5.08
CA GLU A 345 4.19 -9.49 3.80
C GLU A 345 3.75 -8.39 2.81
N HIS A 346 2.45 -8.15 2.66
CA HIS A 346 1.92 -7.19 1.70
C HIS A 346 2.16 -5.75 2.16
N MET A 347 2.09 -5.50 3.47
CA MET A 347 2.39 -4.19 4.05
C MET A 347 3.87 -3.82 3.93
N ARG A 348 4.79 -4.79 4.08
CA ARG A 348 6.24 -4.56 3.89
C ARG A 348 6.51 -3.92 2.52
N ASP A 349 5.87 -4.45 1.46
CA ASP A 349 6.00 -3.90 0.11
C ASP A 349 5.54 -2.43 0.02
N GLN A 350 4.49 -2.04 0.77
CA GLN A 350 3.94 -0.69 0.75
C GLN A 350 4.85 0.31 1.44
N LEU A 351 5.51 -0.10 2.52
CA LEU A 351 6.29 0.79 3.39
C LEU A 351 7.62 1.23 2.78
N VAL A 352 8.17 0.49 1.83
CA VAL A 352 9.48 0.76 1.21
C VAL A 352 9.62 2.22 0.75
N ILE A 353 8.62 2.77 0.05
CA ILE A 353 8.68 4.16 -0.42
C ILE A 353 8.66 5.17 0.72
N PHE A 354 7.92 4.89 1.80
CA PHE A 354 7.85 5.74 2.99
C PHE A 354 9.16 5.70 3.78
N GLN A 355 9.77 4.52 3.95
CA GLN A 355 11.10 4.38 4.56
C GLN A 355 12.16 5.17 3.77
N ALA A 356 12.12 5.09 2.44
CA ALA A 356 13.08 5.77 1.58
C ALA A 356 12.93 7.30 1.60
N LEU A 357 11.71 7.82 1.77
CA LEU A 357 11.42 9.26 1.83
C LEU A 357 11.54 9.86 3.24
N ALA A 358 11.45 9.05 4.29
CA ALA A 358 11.52 9.52 5.68
C ALA A 358 12.86 10.19 6.02
N LYS A 359 12.87 11.04 7.06
CA LYS A 359 14.05 11.70 7.59
C LYS A 359 14.68 10.86 8.69
N GLY A 360 15.75 10.14 8.34
CA GLY A 360 16.51 9.28 9.24
C GLY A 360 16.28 7.79 8.99
N ARG A 361 16.80 6.97 9.90
CA ARG A 361 16.69 5.50 9.85
C ARG A 361 15.32 4.98 10.25
N SER A 362 14.59 4.42 9.28
CA SER A 362 13.32 3.70 9.54
C SER A 362 13.54 2.19 9.61
N GLU A 363 12.80 1.54 10.51
CA GLU A 363 12.92 0.11 10.82
C GLU A 363 11.54 -0.55 10.77
N VAL A 364 11.41 -1.68 10.06
CA VAL A 364 10.16 -2.40 9.87
C VAL A 364 10.39 -3.89 10.04
N PHE A 365 9.60 -4.55 10.90
CA PHE A 365 9.76 -5.97 11.17
C PHE A 365 8.63 -6.81 10.56
N ALA A 366 8.99 -7.61 9.56
CA ALA A 366 8.07 -8.48 8.82
C ALA A 366 8.00 -9.92 9.34
N GLY A 367 8.55 -10.17 10.54
CA GLY A 367 8.53 -11.45 11.22
C GLY A 367 9.69 -12.38 10.85
N TRP A 368 9.79 -13.45 11.63
CA TRP A 368 10.70 -14.56 11.40
C TRP A 368 10.17 -15.50 10.30
N ASP A 369 11.06 -16.21 9.64
CA ASP A 369 10.70 -17.40 8.91
C ASP A 369 10.29 -18.49 9.91
N LEU A 370 9.14 -19.11 9.69
CA LEU A 370 8.63 -20.17 10.58
C LEU A 370 9.23 -21.54 10.27
N ASP A 371 9.80 -21.70 9.07
CA ASP A 371 10.41 -22.95 8.60
C ASP A 371 11.93 -22.96 8.85
N GLU A 372 12.57 -21.79 9.01
CA GLU A 372 14.01 -21.62 9.22
C GLU A 372 14.30 -20.89 10.54
N SER A 373 14.89 -21.61 11.51
CA SER A 373 15.20 -21.06 12.85
C SER A 373 16.15 -19.86 12.76
N GLU A 374 15.81 -18.79 13.49
CA GLU A 374 16.64 -17.58 13.63
C GLU A 374 16.89 -16.82 12.31
N GLN A 375 16.07 -17.06 11.28
CA GLN A 375 16.17 -16.33 10.01
C GLN A 375 14.99 -15.38 9.80
N LEU A 376 15.30 -14.13 9.45
CA LEU A 376 14.27 -13.16 9.10
C LEU A 376 13.56 -13.59 7.82
N ARG A 377 12.25 -13.32 7.75
CA ARG A 377 11.49 -13.59 6.53
C ARG A 377 12.06 -12.79 5.36
N GLU A 378 12.35 -13.49 4.28
CA GLU A 378 12.84 -12.87 3.05
C GLU A 378 11.80 -11.90 2.46
N PRO A 379 12.22 -10.74 1.92
CA PRO A 379 11.31 -9.83 1.24
C PRO A 379 10.70 -10.47 0.00
N SER A 380 9.41 -10.23 -0.21
CA SER A 380 8.72 -10.63 -1.44
C SER A 380 9.42 -10.03 -2.68
N LEU A 381 9.20 -10.61 -3.86
CA LEU A 381 9.70 -10.00 -5.11
C LEU A 381 9.17 -8.57 -5.32
N HIS A 382 8.00 -8.24 -4.77
CA HIS A 382 7.43 -6.90 -4.83
C HIS A 382 8.23 -5.94 -3.92
N ALA A 383 8.49 -6.29 -2.66
CA ALA A 383 9.35 -5.51 -1.75
C ALA A 383 10.73 -5.27 -2.37
N ARG A 384 11.40 -6.32 -2.85
CA ARG A 384 12.72 -6.21 -3.51
C ARG A 384 12.68 -5.27 -4.72
N THR A 385 11.60 -5.32 -5.50
CA THR A 385 11.40 -4.42 -6.65
C THR A 385 11.26 -2.98 -6.18
N ALA A 386 10.49 -2.73 -5.12
CA ALA A 386 10.34 -1.40 -4.54
C ALA A 386 11.68 -0.86 -4.00
N GLU A 387 12.44 -1.69 -3.28
CA GLU A 387 13.74 -1.33 -2.69
C GLU A 387 14.75 -0.98 -3.78
N TRP A 388 14.77 -1.79 -4.85
CA TRP A 388 15.62 -1.54 -6.00
C TRP A 388 15.28 -0.22 -6.70
N VAL A 389 13.99 0.08 -6.93
CA VAL A 389 13.57 1.36 -7.54
C VAL A 389 13.95 2.54 -6.65
N ALA A 390 13.69 2.44 -5.34
CA ALA A 390 14.08 3.48 -4.38
C ALA A 390 15.59 3.73 -4.41
N LYS A 391 16.41 2.67 -4.46
CA LYS A 391 17.86 2.78 -4.63
C LYS A 391 18.26 3.51 -5.93
N GLN A 392 17.61 3.21 -7.05
CA GLN A 392 17.96 3.85 -8.33
C GLN A 392 17.62 5.35 -8.34
N LEU A 393 16.48 5.74 -7.76
CA LEU A 393 16.01 7.14 -7.81
C LEU A 393 16.54 8.01 -6.67
N LEU A 394 16.74 7.42 -5.49
CA LEU A 394 17.05 8.17 -4.26
C LEU A 394 18.44 7.86 -3.72
N GLY A 395 19.13 6.83 -4.22
CA GLY A 395 20.43 6.40 -3.72
C GLY A 395 20.40 5.67 -2.37
N VAL A 396 19.22 5.37 -1.83
CA VAL A 396 19.05 4.68 -0.54
C VAL A 396 19.39 3.20 -0.63
N THR A 397 19.66 2.57 0.51
CA THR A 397 19.88 1.13 0.63
C THR A 397 19.10 0.55 1.78
N PHE A 398 18.66 -0.70 1.61
CA PHE A 398 18.00 -1.50 2.64
C PHE A 398 19.00 -2.53 3.15
N ASP A 399 19.13 -2.64 4.46
CA ASP A 399 19.97 -3.66 5.09
C ASP A 399 19.26 -5.02 5.14
N VAL A 400 19.93 -6.02 5.72
CA VAL A 400 19.41 -7.39 5.84
C VAL A 400 18.13 -7.48 6.67
N GLU A 401 17.89 -6.52 7.57
CA GLU A 401 16.65 -6.44 8.35
C GLU A 401 15.55 -5.68 7.61
N GLY A 402 15.83 -5.15 6.41
CA GLY A 402 14.90 -4.33 5.64
C GLY A 402 14.79 -2.87 6.12
N SER A 403 15.69 -2.43 6.99
CA SER A 403 15.71 -1.06 7.49
C SER A 403 16.46 -0.13 6.53
N CYS A 404 16.11 1.15 6.51
CA CYS A 404 16.57 2.11 5.51
C CYS A 404 16.88 3.47 6.12
N GLU A 405 18.03 4.04 5.76
CA GLU A 405 18.32 5.46 5.99
C GLU A 405 17.62 6.27 4.88
N GLY A 406 16.51 6.92 5.23
CA GLY A 406 15.71 7.67 4.28
C GLY A 406 16.34 9.02 3.92
N VAL A 407 15.95 9.57 2.77
CA VAL A 407 16.55 10.81 2.25
C VAL A 407 16.08 12.09 2.93
N GLY A 408 15.08 12.02 3.82
CA GLY A 408 14.44 13.18 4.43
C GLY A 408 13.79 14.10 3.40
N PHE A 409 12.90 13.55 2.58
CA PHE A 409 12.18 14.34 1.58
C PHE A 409 11.24 15.34 2.28
N ASP A 410 11.53 16.61 2.12
CA ASP A 410 10.78 17.74 2.69
C ASP A 410 10.09 18.57 1.59
N GLY A 411 10.09 18.08 0.35
CA GLY A 411 9.53 18.70 -0.85
C GLY A 411 10.18 19.99 -1.35
N SER A 412 11.19 20.54 -0.66
CA SER A 412 11.99 21.69 -1.13
C SER A 412 12.90 21.32 -2.32
N ARG A 413 13.17 20.02 -2.49
CA ARG A 413 14.07 19.45 -3.50
C ARG A 413 13.68 19.66 -4.97
N ARG A 414 12.58 20.36 -5.28
CA ARG A 414 12.28 20.74 -6.67
C ARG A 414 13.07 21.96 -7.15
N ASP A 415 13.50 22.83 -6.24
CA ASP A 415 14.11 24.11 -6.61
C ASP A 415 15.65 24.08 -6.56
N GLU A 416 16.24 23.12 -5.85
CA GLU A 416 17.69 22.95 -5.80
C GLU A 416 18.14 21.72 -6.59
N ALA A 417 18.55 21.96 -7.84
CA ALA A 417 19.38 21.04 -8.59
C ALA A 417 20.75 20.87 -7.87
N GLY A 418 20.81 19.98 -6.88
CA GLY A 418 22.08 19.72 -6.21
C GLY A 418 21.99 18.78 -5.01
N LEU A 419 22.08 17.47 -5.25
CA LEU A 419 22.66 16.57 -4.24
C LEU A 419 23.41 15.41 -4.89
N ALA A 420 24.69 15.67 -5.14
CA ALA A 420 25.73 14.65 -5.19
C ALA A 420 26.81 15.04 -4.17
N ALA A 421 26.52 14.87 -2.87
CA ALA A 421 27.51 14.83 -1.80
C ALA A 421 26.85 14.33 -0.50
N GLY A 422 26.83 13.01 -0.32
CA GLY A 422 26.52 12.38 0.96
C GLY A 422 27.73 11.58 1.44
N VAL A 423 28.28 12.04 2.57
CA VAL A 423 29.19 11.33 3.49
C VAL A 423 30.64 11.10 3.01
N ALA A 424 31.47 12.14 3.12
CA ALA A 424 32.89 11.98 3.39
C ALA A 424 33.23 12.87 4.60
N GLY A 425 33.56 12.25 5.73
CA GLY A 425 33.93 12.97 6.95
C GLY A 425 33.67 12.15 8.22
N LEU A 426 34.25 10.96 8.31
CA LEU A 426 34.59 10.41 9.62
C LEU A 426 35.95 11.00 9.98
N ASP A 427 35.93 11.87 10.99
CA ASP A 427 37.09 12.36 11.71
C ASP A 427 37.95 11.18 12.17
N LEU A 428 39.21 11.18 11.74
CA LEU A 428 40.29 10.48 12.42
C LEU A 428 41.12 11.57 13.11
N GLY A 429 40.76 11.84 14.37
CA GLY A 429 41.67 12.37 15.38
C GLY A 429 42.23 11.24 16.22
#